data_AF-A0A661WKR9-F1
#
_entry.id   AF-A0A661WKR9-F1
#
_cell.length_a   1.000
_cell.length_b   1.000
_cell.length_c   1.000
_cell.angle_alpha   90.00
_cell.angle_beta   90.00
_cell.angle_gamma   90.00
#
_symmetry.space_group_name_H-M   'P 1'
#
loop_
_entity.id
_entity.type
_entity.pdbx_description
1 polymer ?
#
loop_
_entity_poly.entity_id
_entity_poly.type
_entity_poly.pdbx_seq_one_letter_code
_entity_poly.pdbx_strand_id
1 'polypeptide(L)' 'NGFSAHAGQDGLLAYANATRDTLKKVFLVHGEPRGAEPLMEKLIQSGIKNVFYPTPGAVFEL' A
#
# COMPACT_ATOMS: atom_id res chain seq x y z
N ASN A 1 -12.31 2.97 -18.30
CA ASN A 1 -12.37 1.52 -18.63
C ASN A 1 -11.71 0.74 -17.51
N GLY A 2 -12.50 0.05 -16.69
CA GLY A 2 -12.04 -0.72 -15.52
C GLY A 2 -12.78 -2.05 -15.45
N PHE A 3 -12.17 -3.10 -15.98
CA PHE A 3 -12.70 -4.47 -15.96
C PHE A 3 -11.79 -5.44 -15.18
N SER A 4 -10.70 -4.95 -14.58
CA SER A 4 -9.73 -5.77 -13.85
C SER A 4 -10.17 -6.16 -12.44
N ALA A 5 -11.30 -5.62 -11.94
CA ALA A 5 -11.77 -5.74 -10.56
C ALA A 5 -10.78 -5.29 -9.47
N HIS A 6 -9.59 -4.82 -9.84
CA HIS A 6 -8.61 -4.27 -8.91
C HIS A 6 -8.91 -2.80 -8.66
N ALA A 7 -8.82 -2.38 -7.40
CA ALA A 7 -8.87 -0.97 -7.06
C ALA A 7 -7.72 -0.23 -7.78
N GLY A 8 -8.06 0.87 -8.43
CA GLY A 8 -7.07 1.84 -8.88
C GLY A 8 -6.38 2.51 -7.70
N GLN A 9 -5.37 3.34 -7.98
CA GLN A 9 -4.58 4.02 -6.96
C GLN A 9 -5.44 4.79 -5.94
N ASP A 10 -6.44 5.54 -6.42
CA ASP A 10 -7.33 6.32 -5.54
C ASP A 10 -8.14 5.43 -4.60
N GLY A 11 -8.60 4.27 -5.11
CA GLY A 11 -9.33 3.29 -4.30
C GLY A 11 -8.45 2.66 -3.22
N LEU A 12 -7.19 2.34 -3.55
CA LEU A 12 -6.22 1.81 -2.59
C LEU A 12 -5.88 2.84 -1.50
N LEU A 13 -5.72 4.11 -1.88
CA LEU A 13 -5.48 5.20 -0.92
C LEU A 13 -6.70 5.44 -0.01
N ALA A 14 -7.91 5.43 -0.58
CA ALA A 14 -9.14 5.56 0.18
C ALA A 14 -9.29 4.44 1.22
N TYR A 15 -9.03 3.19 0.81
CA TYR A 15 -9.06 2.03 1.71
C TYR A 15 -8.04 2.16 2.85
N ALA A 16 -6.79 2.46 2.53
CA ALA A 16 -5.73 2.59 3.53
C ALA A 16 -6.04 3.71 4.54
N ASN A 17 -6.48 4.88 4.04
CA ASN A 17 -6.84 6.01 4.90
C ASN A 17 -8.03 5.72 5.81
N ALA A 18 -9.03 4.96 5.35
CA ALA A 18 -10.18 4.58 6.17
C ALA A 18 -9.80 3.69 7.37
N THR A 19 -8.64 3.02 7.31
CA THR A 19 -8.14 2.14 8.40
C THR A 19 -7.06 2.80 9.27
N ARG A 20 -6.63 4.02 8.93
CA ARG A 20 -5.39 4.64 9.43
C ARG A 20 -5.29 4.70 10.96
N ASP A 21 -6.40 4.91 11.65
CA ASP A 21 -6.39 5.14 13.11
C ASP A 21 -6.05 3.89 13.92
N THR A 22 -6.21 2.70 13.34
CA THR A 22 -5.87 1.41 13.98
C THR A 22 -4.68 0.70 13.33
N LEU A 23 -4.21 1.24 12.20
CA LEU A 23 -3.18 0.66 11.36
C LEU A 23 -1.79 0.84 12.00
N LYS A 24 -1.04 -0.26 12.13
CA LYS A 24 0.34 -0.25 12.66
C LYS A 24 1.41 -0.24 11.58
N LYS A 25 1.21 -1.05 10.53
CA LYS A 25 2.15 -1.29 9.43
C LYS A 25 1.37 -1.58 8.15
N VAL A 26 1.90 -1.14 6.99
CA VAL A 26 1.36 -1.47 5.66
C VAL A 26 2.41 -2.23 4.88
N PHE A 27 2.00 -3.31 4.23
CA PHE A 27 2.86 -4.10 3.35
C PHE A 27 2.26 -4.09 1.95
N LEU A 28 2.98 -3.51 0.99
CA LEU A 28 2.64 -3.61 -0.41
C LEU A 28 3.14 -4.94 -0.94
N VAL A 29 2.23 -5.76 -1.48
CA VAL A 29 2.55 -7.05 -2.10
C VAL A 29 1.77 -7.18 -3.40
N HIS A 30 2.14 -8.16 -4.24
CA HIS A 30 1.48 -8.43 -5.52
C HIS A 30 1.30 -7.18 -6.41
N GLY A 31 2.42 -6.52 -6.75
CA GLY A 31 2.47 -5.43 -7.70
C GLY A 31 3.86 -5.34 -8.32
N GLU A 32 3.97 -4.76 -9.52
CA GLU A 32 5.27 -4.48 -10.12
C GLU A 32 5.89 -3.22 -9.47
N PRO A 33 7.22 -3.10 -9.40
CA PRO A 33 7.89 -1.94 -8.81
C PRO A 33 7.37 -0.59 -9.33
N ARG A 34 7.14 -0.50 -10.65
CA ARG A 34 6.61 0.71 -11.32
C ARG A 34 5.24 1.19 -10.79
N GLY A 35 4.46 0.32 -10.15
CA GLY A 35 3.19 0.66 -9.51
C GLY A 35 3.29 0.73 -7.98
N ALA A 36 4.11 -0.12 -7.38
CA ALA A 36 4.28 -0.20 -5.93
C ALA A 36 5.00 1.03 -5.37
N GLU A 37 6.08 1.49 -6.01
CA GLU A 37 6.89 2.63 -5.53
C GLU A 37 6.07 3.93 -5.47
N PRO A 38 5.35 4.36 -6.53
CA PRO A 38 4.53 5.57 -6.45
C PRO A 38 3.37 5.45 -5.45
N LEU A 39 2.81 4.24 -5.27
CA LEU A 39 1.76 4.02 -4.28
C LEU A 39 2.32 4.15 -2.86
N MET A 40 3.52 3.60 -2.59
CA MET A 40 4.22 3.73 -1.32
C MET A 40 4.42 5.20 -0.95
N GLU A 41 4.93 6.00 -1.89
CA GLU A 41 5.14 7.44 -1.68
C GLU A 41 3.83 8.15 -1.33
N LYS A 42 2.74 7.87 -2.04
CA LYS A 42 1.44 8.48 -1.77
C LYS A 42 0.85 8.10 -0.41
N LEU A 43 1.03 6.85 0.03
CA LEU A 43 0.63 6.41 1.36
C LEU A 43 1.41 7.15 2.46
N ILE A 44 2.72 7.31 2.27
CA ILE A 44 3.55 8.07 3.20
C ILE A 44 3.12 9.55 3.24
N GLN A 45 2.85 10.15 2.08
CA GLN A 45 2.36 11.52 1.96
C GLN A 45 0.97 11.71 2.59
N SER A 46 0.11 10.68 2.61
CA SER A 46 -1.20 10.72 3.30
C SER A 46 -1.08 10.58 4.83
N GLY A 47 0.14 10.50 5.35
CA GLY A 47 0.44 10.41 6.78
C GLY A 47 0.39 8.99 7.32
N ILE A 48 0.26 7.97 6.47
CA ILE A 48 0.41 6.57 6.88
C ILE A 48 1.89 6.30 7.11
N LYS A 49 2.22 5.89 8.33
CA LYS A 49 3.59 5.57 8.74
C LYS A 49 3.84 4.07 8.56
N ASN A 50 5.12 3.69 8.50
CA ASN A 50 5.54 2.28 8.44
C ASN A 50 4.97 1.52 7.22
N VAL A 51 5.20 2.06 6.02
CA VAL A 51 4.87 1.41 4.75
C VAL A 51 6.09 0.66 4.24
N PHE A 52 5.93 -0.60 3.88
CA PHE A 52 6.99 -1.49 3.42
C PHE A 52 6.64 -2.11 2.07
N TYR A 53 7.64 -2.25 1.20
CA TYR A 53 7.55 -3.06 -0.01
C TYR A 53 8.56 -4.23 0.10
N PRO A 54 8.17 -5.34 0.76
CA PRO A 54 9.08 -6.44 1.06
C PRO A 54 9.57 -7.18 -0.18
N THR A 55 10.82 -7.62 -0.15
CA THR A 55 11.36 -8.58 -1.12
C THR A 55 10.88 -10.00 -0.82
N PRO A 56 10.86 -10.91 -1.82
CA PRO A 56 10.54 -12.32 -1.57
C PRO A 56 11.40 -12.93 -0.46
N GLY A 57 10.75 -13.54 0.53
CA GLY A 57 11.43 -14.16 1.68
C GLY A 57 11.69 -13.23 2.87
N ALA A 58 11.31 -11.95 2.81
CA ALA A 58 11.41 -11.05 3.95
C ALA A 58 10.47 -11.48 5.10
N VAL A 59 10.94 -11.31 6.34
CA VAL A 59 10.23 -11.68 7.58
C VAL A 59 10.09 -10.45 8.47
N PHE A 60 8.91 -10.29 9.09
CA PHE A 60 8.60 -9.17 9.98
C PHE A 60 7.93 -9.68 11.26
N GLU A 61 8.30 -9.09 12.39
CA GLU A 61 7.55 -9.20 13.64
C GLU A 61 6.43 -8.15 13.67
N LEU A 62 5.27 -8.47 14.26
CA LEU A 62 4.07 -7.62 14.25
C LEU A 62 3.80 -6.94 15.60
#